data_AF-A0A099KYG0-F1
#
_entry.id   AF-A0A099KYG0-F1
#
_cell.length_a   1.000
_cell.length_b   1.000
_cell.length_c   1.000
_cell.angle_alpha   90.00
_cell.angle_beta   90.00
_cell.angle_gamma   90.00
#
_symmetry.space_group_name_H-M   'P 1'
#
loop_
_entity.id
_entity.type
_entity.pdbx_description
1 polymer ?
#
loop_
_entity_poly.entity_id
_entity_poly.type
_entity_poly.pdbx_seq_one_letter_code
_entity_poly.pdbx_strand_id
1 'polypeptide(L)'
;MLLFSLKPLINHPLKISFKNNLLVVFITFVSLSVVNNSAWADIQPRSASLNYSQKSLSNTGNPAAAALIIARKDPHVMTGGIIELGGGIEYGNLDELFAKMDELSLLFNPPSEGDNELPPTPENPVRDYQWEDLFTEYPELEDRLDIAKTKVATTAGLLALIAAEGYGKAELTSEASFVLNEDFFGGTLLFGMAYKGNSKAVGIFEEIIFDSDLAKAQLKTIPDFDENDPIQELDLSGGISLFYDPSNNKVKMSIDNDSLLLVKATKIAQFSFSYSRLAIQNDAGDLYWGIKPTFYRVGLTNVSTRIGQVTDTEGLFDDIKNADFIYENGFDVDLGLVWAADHYQLGVSLSNIFEHSYEFPDFDREKFTSLKILKQLNQHSAYTMERQLKLEAGIFTDQRHWSLNVELDANPVEDPMYDEYQWFTLTGGYAADSWWLPSARLGFSRNLAGSKLSYLNAGVTVMKFINLDVATTLDTVTLDGSKMLRGVNIRLGVQFDY
;
A
#
# COMPACT_ATOMS: atom_id res chain seq x y z
N MET A 1 35.59 29.59 13.88
CA MET A 1 35.78 28.24 14.46
C MET A 1 35.17 28.25 15.87
N LEU A 2 33.89 27.89 15.98
CA LEU A 2 33.13 27.78 17.22
C LEU A 2 32.08 26.71 16.97
N LEU A 3 32.24 25.56 17.63
CA LEU A 3 31.32 24.43 17.57
C LEU A 3 30.05 24.76 18.36
N PHE A 4 28.88 24.56 17.74
CA PHE A 4 27.62 24.37 18.45
C PHE A 4 27.14 22.93 18.23
N SER A 5 27.03 22.20 19.34
CA SER A 5 26.49 20.86 19.45
C SER A 5 24.96 20.93 19.52
N LEU A 6 24.27 20.33 18.55
CA LEU A 6 22.83 20.04 18.60
C LEU A 6 22.64 18.63 19.18
N LYS A 7 22.08 18.55 20.39
CA LYS A 7 21.49 17.32 20.93
C LYS A 7 20.10 17.12 20.31
N PRO A 8 19.70 15.89 19.92
CA PRO A 8 18.32 15.63 19.51
C PRO A 8 17.41 15.55 20.75
N LEU A 9 16.29 16.27 20.66
CA LEU A 9 15.21 16.28 21.62
C LEU A 9 14.23 15.14 21.25
N ILE A 10 14.54 13.90 21.61
CA ILE A 10 13.58 12.78 21.58
C ILE A 10 13.71 12.08 22.92
N ASN A 11 12.90 12.51 23.89
CA ASN A 11 12.76 11.81 25.17
C ASN A 11 11.37 12.11 25.72
N HIS A 12 10.34 11.54 25.08
CA HIS A 12 9.06 11.20 25.72
C HIS A 12 8.49 9.98 24.97
N PRO A 13 8.63 8.76 25.52
CA PRO A 13 7.83 7.64 25.01
C PRO A 13 6.37 7.90 25.42
N LEU A 14 5.48 8.03 24.44
CA LEU A 14 4.04 7.99 24.69
C LEU A 14 3.72 6.63 25.33
N LYS A 15 3.53 6.62 26.65
CA LYS A 15 2.88 5.50 27.33
C LYS A 15 1.39 5.62 27.06
N ILE A 16 0.91 4.91 26.06
CA ILE A 16 -0.52 4.65 25.91
C ILE A 16 -0.77 3.21 26.36
N SER A 17 -1.65 3.05 27.34
CA SER A 17 -2.10 1.75 27.83
C SER A 17 -3.27 1.32 26.96
N PHE A 18 -3.11 0.24 26.19
CA PHE A 18 -4.14 -0.28 25.29
C PHE A 18 -4.43 -1.75 25.61
N LYS A 19 -5.71 -2.09 25.82
CA LYS A 19 -6.18 -3.39 26.33
C LYS A 19 -6.51 -4.45 25.25
N ASN A 20 -6.40 -4.13 23.94
CA ASN A 20 -6.81 -5.05 22.87
C ASN A 20 -5.61 -5.51 22.00
N ASN A 21 -5.19 -6.78 22.15
CA ASN A 21 -3.96 -7.31 21.55
C ASN A 21 -4.00 -7.41 20.01
N LEU A 22 -5.12 -7.78 19.38
CA LEU A 22 -5.19 -7.93 17.90
C LEU A 22 -5.16 -6.59 17.15
N LEU A 23 -5.79 -5.57 17.73
CA LEU A 23 -5.89 -4.22 17.20
C LEU A 23 -4.56 -3.47 17.30
N VAL A 24 -3.88 -3.62 18.45
CA VAL A 24 -2.52 -3.14 18.64
C VAL A 24 -1.57 -3.83 17.68
N VAL A 25 -1.70 -5.13 17.44
CA VAL A 25 -0.84 -5.86 16.50
C VAL A 25 -1.02 -5.37 15.08
N PHE A 26 -2.25 -5.16 14.61
CA PHE A 26 -2.52 -4.66 13.26
C PHE A 26 -2.03 -3.20 13.07
N ILE A 27 -2.31 -2.32 14.03
CA ILE A 27 -1.84 -0.92 13.99
C ILE A 27 -0.31 -0.85 14.11
N THR A 28 0.30 -1.69 14.96
CA THR A 28 1.76 -1.85 15.11
C THR A 28 2.39 -2.46 13.84
N PHE A 29 1.66 -3.34 13.14
CA PHE A 29 2.02 -3.87 11.82
C PHE A 29 2.16 -2.79 10.75
N VAL A 30 1.21 -1.87 10.71
CA VAL A 30 1.25 -0.79 9.71
C VAL A 30 2.11 0.41 10.16
N SER A 31 2.35 0.59 11.46
CA SER A 31 3.24 1.66 11.96
C SER A 31 4.70 1.26 12.14
N LEU A 32 5.05 -0.02 12.27
CA LEU A 32 6.46 -0.49 12.29
C LEU A 32 7.02 -0.87 10.93
N SER A 33 6.18 -1.11 9.92
CA SER A 33 6.66 -1.10 8.53
C SER A 33 7.36 0.23 8.21
N VAL A 34 7.04 1.32 8.93
CA VAL A 34 7.66 2.66 8.88
C VAL A 34 9.07 2.73 9.51
N VAL A 35 9.49 1.77 10.35
CA VAL A 35 10.71 1.91 11.18
C VAL A 35 11.80 0.92 10.77
N ASN A 36 12.57 1.34 9.75
CA ASN A 36 13.86 0.84 9.26
C ASN A 36 13.84 -0.20 8.12
N ASN A 37 14.68 0.08 7.11
CA ASN A 37 14.92 -0.69 5.88
C ASN A 37 13.72 -0.84 4.92
N SER A 38 12.97 0.25 4.88
CA SER A 38 11.72 0.53 4.21
C SER A 38 11.69 0.32 2.70
N ALA A 39 10.65 -0.38 2.30
CA ALA A 39 10.32 -0.76 0.96
C ALA A 39 8.80 -0.88 0.90
N TRP A 40 7.97 0.04 0.31
CA TRP A 40 6.48 0.15 0.35
C TRP A 40 5.62 0.59 -0.98
N ALA A 41 4.46 0.00 -1.38
CA ALA A 41 3.71 0.02 -2.69
C ALA A 41 3.54 1.37 -3.52
N ASP A 42 3.11 1.35 -4.81
CA ASP A 42 2.80 2.61 -5.57
C ASP A 42 1.48 3.26 -5.08
N ILE A 43 1.57 4.29 -4.25
CA ILE A 43 0.41 4.91 -3.56
C ILE A 43 -0.21 6.03 -4.40
N GLN A 44 0.63 6.81 -5.09
CA GLN A 44 0.23 7.97 -5.86
C GLN A 44 1.17 8.11 -7.06
N PRO A 45 0.67 8.51 -8.25
CA PRO A 45 1.52 8.74 -9.40
C PRO A 45 2.59 9.77 -9.05
N ARG A 46 3.85 9.43 -9.32
CA ARG A 46 5.00 10.22 -8.88
C ARG A 46 5.01 11.66 -9.40
N SER A 47 4.36 11.93 -10.52
CA SER A 47 4.31 13.24 -11.15
C SER A 47 3.11 14.09 -10.72
N ALA A 48 2.17 13.57 -9.90
CA ALA A 48 0.85 14.20 -9.79
C ALA A 48 0.84 15.59 -9.14
N SER A 49 1.83 15.88 -8.32
CA SER A 49 2.01 17.16 -7.68
C SER A 49 3.07 18.03 -8.35
N LEU A 50 3.73 17.56 -9.42
CA LEU A 50 4.73 18.33 -10.15
C LEU A 50 4.08 19.20 -11.23
N ASN A 51 4.66 20.37 -11.50
CA ASN A 51 4.35 21.08 -12.74
C ASN A 51 5.00 20.37 -13.94
N TYR A 52 4.55 20.69 -15.15
CA TYR A 52 5.03 19.99 -16.34
C TYR A 52 6.54 20.09 -16.56
N SER A 53 7.13 21.24 -16.23
CA SER A 53 8.56 21.48 -16.42
C SER A 53 9.43 20.76 -15.40
N GLN A 54 8.94 20.56 -14.18
CA GLN A 54 9.59 19.69 -13.19
C GLN A 54 9.51 18.24 -13.64
N LYS A 55 8.33 17.83 -14.10
CA LYS A 55 8.11 16.48 -14.63
C LYS A 55 9.02 16.18 -15.82
N SER A 56 9.25 17.11 -16.73
CA SER A 56 10.14 16.87 -17.87
C SER A 56 11.61 16.70 -17.51
N LEU A 57 12.01 17.17 -16.32
CA LEU A 57 13.35 17.00 -15.77
C LEU A 57 13.43 15.82 -14.80
N SER A 58 12.32 15.08 -14.61
CA SER A 58 12.22 13.91 -13.74
C SER A 58 12.45 12.60 -14.51
N ASN A 59 12.94 11.58 -13.83
CA ASN A 59 13.06 10.20 -14.33
C ASN A 59 11.70 9.53 -14.61
N THR A 60 10.62 10.12 -14.11
CA THR A 60 9.25 9.63 -14.28
C THR A 60 8.48 10.38 -15.37
N GLY A 61 9.10 11.42 -15.93
CA GLY A 61 8.54 12.19 -17.04
C GLY A 61 8.69 11.51 -18.40
N ASN A 62 8.01 12.09 -19.39
CA ASN A 62 8.12 11.68 -20.77
C ASN A 62 9.57 11.86 -21.27
N PRO A 63 10.22 10.80 -21.82
CA PRO A 63 11.61 10.88 -22.27
C PRO A 63 11.91 11.99 -23.29
N ALA A 64 10.93 12.47 -24.05
CA ALA A 64 11.10 13.54 -25.03
C ALA A 64 11.08 14.95 -24.45
N ALA A 65 10.63 15.12 -23.20
CA ALA A 65 10.27 16.42 -22.66
C ALA A 65 11.49 17.28 -22.26
N ALA A 66 12.65 16.65 -21.99
CA ALA A 66 13.85 17.37 -21.58
C ALA A 66 14.33 18.37 -22.67
N ALA A 67 14.47 17.91 -23.92
CA ALA A 67 14.86 18.79 -25.02
C ALA A 67 13.88 19.95 -25.26
N LEU A 68 12.58 19.73 -25.02
CA LEU A 68 11.57 20.79 -25.08
C LEU A 68 11.84 21.87 -24.02
N ILE A 69 12.06 21.48 -22.76
CA ILE A 69 12.28 22.45 -21.68
C ILE A 69 13.59 23.22 -21.86
N ILE A 70 14.67 22.55 -22.27
CA ILE A 70 15.94 23.21 -22.60
C ILE A 70 15.76 24.22 -23.74
N ALA A 71 15.08 23.83 -24.83
CA ALA A 71 14.84 24.72 -25.96
C ALA A 71 13.99 25.94 -25.59
N ARG A 72 13.02 25.76 -24.69
CA ARG A 72 12.07 26.79 -24.26
C ARG A 72 12.69 27.86 -23.35
N LYS A 73 13.74 27.52 -22.60
CA LYS A 73 14.43 28.43 -21.65
C LYS A 73 13.45 29.15 -20.71
N ASP A 74 12.54 28.38 -20.11
CA ASP A 74 11.50 28.93 -19.23
C ASP A 74 12.15 29.54 -17.97
N PRO A 75 11.97 30.85 -17.69
CA PRO A 75 12.62 31.51 -16.56
C PRO A 75 12.11 31.04 -15.19
N HIS A 76 11.03 30.27 -15.14
CA HIS A 76 10.45 29.73 -13.90
C HIS A 76 10.99 28.34 -13.54
N VAL A 77 11.87 27.77 -14.35
CA VAL A 77 12.34 26.38 -14.24
C VAL A 77 13.86 26.37 -14.22
N MET A 78 14.44 25.62 -13.30
CA MET A 78 15.89 25.37 -13.30
C MET A 78 16.19 24.18 -14.22
N THR A 79 17.13 24.34 -15.13
CA THR A 79 17.40 23.38 -16.22
C THR A 79 18.51 22.37 -15.91
N GLY A 80 19.37 22.65 -14.93
CA GLY A 80 20.49 21.76 -14.57
C GLY A 80 20.07 20.41 -14.00
N GLY A 81 19.20 20.37 -13.00
CA GLY A 81 18.76 19.10 -12.40
C GLY A 81 17.77 19.22 -11.24
N ILE A 82 17.30 18.07 -10.79
CA ILE A 82 16.37 17.93 -9.66
C ILE A 82 16.74 16.72 -8.80
N ILE A 83 16.62 16.87 -7.48
CA ILE A 83 16.70 15.76 -6.52
C ILE A 83 15.42 15.79 -5.69
N GLU A 84 14.71 14.66 -5.61
CA GLU A 84 13.47 14.53 -4.85
C GLU A 84 13.55 13.38 -3.86
N LEU A 85 12.90 13.59 -2.71
CA LEU A 85 12.61 12.57 -1.72
C LEU A 85 11.11 12.61 -1.48
N GLY A 86 10.47 11.46 -1.44
CA GLY A 86 9.05 11.35 -1.19
C GLY A 86 8.72 10.12 -0.38
N GLY A 87 7.61 10.18 0.33
CA GLY A 87 7.06 9.00 0.97
C GLY A 87 5.60 9.16 1.31
N GLY A 88 4.92 8.02 1.45
CA GLY A 88 3.49 8.00 1.73
C GLY A 88 3.07 6.80 2.55
N ILE A 89 1.81 6.83 2.98
CA ILE A 89 1.10 5.73 3.64
C ILE A 89 -0.32 5.66 3.07
N GLU A 90 -0.84 4.45 2.91
CA GLU A 90 -2.22 4.18 2.48
C GLU A 90 -2.77 2.96 3.20
N TYR A 91 -4.03 3.04 3.61
CA TYR A 91 -4.75 1.98 4.31
C TYR A 91 -6.01 1.58 3.54
N GLY A 92 -6.37 0.31 3.66
CA GLY A 92 -7.65 -0.21 3.21
C GLY A 92 -8.85 0.42 3.93
N ASN A 93 -10.05 0.01 3.53
CA ASN A 93 -11.24 0.43 4.22
C ASN A 93 -11.35 -0.39 5.51
N LEU A 94 -10.82 0.15 6.60
CA LEU A 94 -10.89 -0.55 7.89
C LEU A 94 -12.19 -0.23 8.63
N ASP A 95 -13.08 0.61 8.10
CA ASP A 95 -14.32 1.00 8.79
C ASP A 95 -15.28 -0.17 8.89
N GLU A 96 -15.43 -0.92 7.81
CA GLU A 96 -16.22 -2.15 7.86
C GLU A 96 -15.55 -3.16 8.77
N LEU A 97 -14.20 -3.25 8.75
CA LEU A 97 -13.44 -4.12 9.64
C LEU A 97 -13.68 -3.78 11.12
N PHE A 98 -13.60 -2.50 11.51
CA PHE A 98 -13.83 -2.06 12.88
C PHE A 98 -15.30 -2.09 13.26
N ALA A 99 -16.23 -1.69 12.39
CA ALA A 99 -17.66 -1.80 12.66
C ALA A 99 -18.07 -3.26 12.84
N LYS A 100 -17.49 -4.18 12.05
CA LYS A 100 -17.67 -5.61 12.24
C LYS A 100 -16.95 -6.05 13.51
N MET A 101 -15.71 -5.67 13.78
CA MET A 101 -15.04 -5.97 15.07
C MET A 101 -15.75 -5.40 16.30
N ASP A 102 -16.49 -4.31 16.19
CA ASP A 102 -17.28 -3.70 17.27
C ASP A 102 -18.65 -4.37 17.40
N GLU A 103 -19.30 -4.72 16.29
CA GLU A 103 -20.46 -5.63 16.27
C GLU A 103 -20.08 -6.98 16.89
N LEU A 104 -18.86 -7.45 16.63
CA LEU A 104 -18.25 -8.60 17.28
C LEU A 104 -17.94 -8.29 18.75
N SER A 105 -17.35 -7.16 19.09
CA SER A 105 -17.03 -6.81 20.48
C SER A 105 -18.30 -6.75 21.35
N LEU A 106 -19.41 -6.28 20.80
CA LEU A 106 -20.73 -6.28 21.47
C LEU A 106 -21.30 -7.70 21.66
N LEU A 107 -20.94 -8.64 20.79
CA LEU A 107 -21.31 -10.06 20.89
C LEU A 107 -20.29 -10.88 21.72
N PHE A 108 -19.09 -10.35 22.01
CA PHE A 108 -17.95 -11.11 22.54
C PHE A 108 -17.14 -10.43 23.68
N ASN A 109 -17.42 -9.20 24.15
CA ASN A 109 -16.69 -8.57 25.28
C ASN A 109 -17.33 -8.85 26.66
N PRO A 110 -16.48 -9.06 27.70
CA PRO A 110 -16.84 -8.92 29.12
C PRO A 110 -17.34 -7.51 29.47
N PRO A 111 -18.15 -7.32 30.53
CA PRO A 111 -18.39 -5.98 31.07
C PRO A 111 -17.09 -5.36 31.60
N SER A 112 -16.91 -4.04 31.42
CA SER A 112 -15.69 -3.34 31.84
C SER A 112 -15.71 -2.95 33.33
N GLU A 113 -14.57 -3.08 34.01
CA GLU A 113 -14.38 -2.64 35.41
C GLU A 113 -14.66 -1.14 35.58
N GLY A 114 -15.78 -0.81 36.22
CA GLY A 114 -16.14 0.56 36.58
C GLY A 114 -17.63 0.78 36.85
N ASP A 115 -18.50 -0.09 36.35
CA ASP A 115 -19.94 0.04 36.60
C ASP A 115 -20.33 -0.57 37.94
N ASN A 116 -20.81 0.29 38.85
CA ASN A 116 -21.49 -0.12 40.08
C ASN A 116 -22.90 -0.63 39.75
N GLU A 117 -23.03 -1.64 38.89
CA GLU A 117 -24.32 -2.23 38.61
C GLU A 117 -24.65 -3.33 39.62
N LEU A 118 -25.84 -3.17 40.20
CA LEU A 118 -26.45 -4.03 41.20
C LEU A 118 -26.62 -5.47 40.67
N PRO A 119 -26.72 -6.48 41.55
CA PRO A 119 -27.01 -7.86 41.12
C PRO A 119 -28.30 -7.92 40.29
N PRO A 120 -28.37 -8.83 39.31
CA PRO A 120 -29.32 -8.73 38.20
C PRO A 120 -30.78 -8.89 38.65
N THR A 121 -31.65 -8.06 38.07
CA THR A 121 -33.11 -8.23 38.03
C THR A 121 -33.54 -8.70 36.64
N PRO A 122 -34.76 -9.26 36.47
CA PRO A 122 -35.26 -9.81 35.20
C PRO A 122 -35.26 -8.88 33.97
N GLU A 123 -34.85 -7.62 34.14
CA GLU A 123 -34.88 -6.56 33.14
C GLU A 123 -33.48 -6.20 32.58
N ASN A 124 -32.39 -6.83 33.05
CA ASN A 124 -31.04 -6.62 32.48
C ASN A 124 -30.18 -7.91 32.49
N PRO A 125 -30.03 -8.64 31.36
CA PRO A 125 -29.43 -9.98 31.32
C PRO A 125 -28.06 -9.99 30.62
N VAL A 126 -27.03 -9.32 31.17
CA VAL A 126 -25.68 -9.35 30.58
C VAL A 126 -24.71 -10.14 31.49
N ARG A 127 -24.16 -11.23 30.98
CA ARG A 127 -23.15 -12.10 31.62
C ARG A 127 -21.85 -12.09 30.81
N ASP A 128 -20.75 -12.19 31.52
CA ASP A 128 -19.39 -12.44 31.04
C ASP A 128 -19.24 -13.95 30.73
N TYR A 129 -18.86 -14.36 29.51
CA TYR A 129 -18.70 -15.79 29.18
C TYR A 129 -17.36 -16.08 28.48
N GLN A 130 -16.59 -17.01 29.03
CA GLN A 130 -15.63 -17.81 28.27
C GLN A 130 -16.40 -18.91 27.50
N TRP A 131 -15.79 -19.53 26.47
CA TRP A 131 -16.42 -20.64 25.72
C TRP A 131 -16.95 -21.76 26.63
N GLU A 132 -16.28 -21.97 27.76
CA GLU A 132 -16.64 -22.93 28.80
C GLU A 132 -18.00 -22.62 29.46
N ASP A 133 -18.33 -21.34 29.62
CA ASP A 133 -19.54 -20.90 30.32
C ASP A 133 -20.78 -21.01 29.42
N LEU A 134 -20.62 -20.81 28.10
CA LEU A 134 -21.71 -20.90 27.11
C LEU A 134 -22.23 -22.33 26.96
N PHE A 135 -21.36 -23.33 26.83
CA PHE A 135 -21.80 -24.73 26.69
C PHE A 135 -22.39 -25.31 27.99
N THR A 136 -22.00 -24.73 29.14
CA THR A 136 -22.59 -25.04 30.44
C THR A 136 -24.01 -24.45 30.57
N GLU A 137 -24.25 -23.28 29.98
CA GLU A 137 -25.55 -22.62 29.99
C GLU A 137 -26.55 -23.17 28.98
N TYR A 138 -26.07 -23.64 27.82
CA TYR A 138 -26.90 -24.22 26.75
C TYR A 138 -26.66 -25.73 26.63
N PRO A 139 -27.29 -26.55 27.50
CA PRO A 139 -27.10 -28.00 27.49
C PRO A 139 -27.77 -28.70 26.31
N GLU A 140 -28.69 -28.03 25.61
CA GLU A 140 -29.42 -28.63 24.49
C GLU A 140 -28.58 -28.66 23.20
N LEU A 141 -28.69 -29.76 22.46
CA LEU A 141 -27.90 -29.99 21.25
C LEU A 141 -28.15 -28.93 20.16
N GLU A 142 -29.40 -28.46 20.02
CA GLU A 142 -29.75 -27.50 18.98
C GLU A 142 -29.15 -26.12 19.28
N ASP A 143 -29.19 -25.69 20.56
CA ASP A 143 -28.58 -24.44 21.02
C ASP A 143 -27.05 -24.47 20.86
N ARG A 144 -26.41 -25.61 21.18
CA ARG A 144 -24.96 -25.81 20.97
C ARG A 144 -24.56 -25.68 19.49
N LEU A 145 -25.37 -26.26 18.60
CA LEU A 145 -25.13 -26.22 17.16
C LEU A 145 -25.31 -24.80 16.60
N ASP A 146 -26.33 -24.07 17.04
CA ASP A 146 -26.57 -22.70 16.58
C ASP A 146 -25.51 -21.72 17.10
N ILE A 147 -24.96 -21.93 18.29
CA ILE A 147 -23.79 -21.19 18.79
C ILE A 147 -22.56 -21.48 17.92
N ALA A 148 -22.30 -22.75 17.60
CA ALA A 148 -21.19 -23.13 16.73
C ALA A 148 -21.33 -22.46 15.36
N LYS A 149 -22.49 -22.63 14.68
CA LYS A 149 -22.79 -22.01 13.38
C LYS A 149 -22.57 -20.50 13.39
N THR A 150 -23.09 -19.82 14.42
CA THR A 150 -22.95 -18.37 14.56
C THR A 150 -21.47 -18.02 14.58
N LYS A 151 -20.68 -18.63 15.47
CA LYS A 151 -19.25 -18.30 15.61
C LYS A 151 -18.41 -18.69 14.38
N VAL A 152 -18.78 -19.74 13.64
CA VAL A 152 -18.15 -20.07 12.36
C VAL A 152 -18.43 -18.98 11.31
N ALA A 153 -19.70 -18.62 11.12
CA ALA A 153 -20.10 -17.58 10.18
C ALA A 153 -19.45 -16.23 10.52
N THR A 154 -19.38 -15.91 11.81
CA THR A 154 -18.69 -14.75 12.37
C THR A 154 -17.21 -14.72 12.02
N THR A 155 -16.49 -15.82 12.28
CA THR A 155 -15.04 -15.89 12.01
C THR A 155 -14.75 -15.85 10.51
N ALA A 156 -15.56 -16.55 9.71
CA ALA A 156 -15.47 -16.51 8.26
C ALA A 156 -15.74 -15.09 7.72
N GLY A 157 -16.72 -14.39 8.28
CA GLY A 157 -17.04 -13.00 7.92
C GLY A 157 -15.89 -12.03 8.23
N LEU A 158 -15.29 -12.12 9.43
CA LEU A 158 -14.15 -11.29 9.82
C LEU A 158 -12.94 -11.55 8.92
N LEU A 159 -12.60 -12.81 8.68
CA LEU A 159 -11.44 -13.17 7.87
C LEU A 159 -11.63 -12.80 6.38
N ALA A 160 -12.85 -12.95 5.85
CA ALA A 160 -13.20 -12.48 4.50
C ALA A 160 -13.04 -10.96 4.37
N LEU A 161 -13.39 -10.21 5.41
CA LEU A 161 -13.27 -8.76 5.45
C LEU A 161 -11.81 -8.30 5.58
N ILE A 162 -11.00 -8.98 6.40
CA ILE A 162 -9.55 -8.76 6.46
C ILE A 162 -8.91 -9.01 5.10
N ALA A 163 -9.32 -10.06 4.39
CA ALA A 163 -8.80 -10.36 3.05
C ALA A 163 -9.25 -9.35 1.99
N ALA A 164 -10.48 -8.86 2.07
CA ALA A 164 -11.03 -7.91 1.10
C ALA A 164 -10.53 -6.48 1.32
N GLU A 165 -10.45 -6.03 2.58
CA GLU A 165 -10.26 -4.62 2.92
C GLU A 165 -9.09 -4.36 3.87
N GLY A 166 -8.55 -5.40 4.52
CA GLY A 166 -7.45 -5.31 5.48
C GLY A 166 -6.09 -5.25 4.78
N TYR A 167 -5.73 -4.07 4.27
CA TYR A 167 -4.37 -3.81 3.78
C TYR A 167 -3.75 -2.55 4.37
N GLY A 168 -2.42 -2.57 4.47
CA GLY A 168 -1.59 -1.42 4.79
C GLY A 168 -0.43 -1.30 3.82
N LYS A 169 -0.18 -0.09 3.32
CA LYS A 169 0.89 0.27 2.39
C LYS A 169 1.62 1.49 2.92
N ALA A 170 2.89 1.58 2.57
CA ALA A 170 3.65 2.82 2.67
C ALA A 170 4.30 3.10 1.30
N GLU A 171 5.08 4.15 1.10
CA GLU A 171 5.97 4.34 -0.06
C GLU A 171 7.20 5.16 0.34
N LEU A 172 8.39 4.81 -0.18
CA LEU A 172 9.57 5.66 -0.10
C LEU A 172 10.21 5.77 -1.48
N THR A 173 10.34 7.00 -1.96
CA THR A 173 10.93 7.32 -3.25
C THR A 173 12.09 8.28 -3.07
N SER A 174 13.18 8.04 -3.78
CA SER A 174 14.15 9.08 -4.09
C SER A 174 14.38 9.14 -5.57
N GLU A 175 14.62 10.34 -6.07
CA GLU A 175 14.89 10.60 -7.46
C GLU A 175 15.98 11.65 -7.58
N ALA A 176 16.84 11.50 -8.57
CA ALA A 176 17.78 12.51 -8.98
C ALA A 176 17.92 12.48 -10.49
N SER A 177 17.90 13.64 -11.12
CA SER A 177 17.99 13.80 -12.55
C SER A 177 18.87 15.00 -12.88
N PHE A 178 19.78 14.84 -13.83
CA PHE A 178 20.81 15.81 -14.16
C PHE A 178 20.94 15.94 -15.68
N VAL A 179 20.89 17.16 -16.20
CA VAL A 179 21.11 17.43 -17.63
C VAL A 179 22.60 17.42 -17.93
N LEU A 180 23.11 16.29 -18.42
CA LEU A 180 24.53 16.14 -18.68
C LEU A 180 25.01 16.98 -19.86
N ASN A 181 24.16 17.18 -20.87
CA ASN A 181 24.49 17.96 -22.05
C ASN A 181 23.21 18.46 -22.73
N GLU A 182 23.20 19.72 -23.16
CA GLU A 182 22.05 20.35 -23.83
C GLU A 182 22.09 20.25 -25.35
N ASP A 183 23.26 19.98 -25.94
CA ASP A 183 23.53 19.95 -27.39
C ASP A 183 24.47 18.79 -27.79
N PHE A 184 24.19 17.59 -27.30
CA PHE A 184 24.89 16.39 -27.72
C PHE A 184 24.24 15.85 -29.01
N PHE A 185 24.94 15.96 -30.14
CA PHE A 185 24.38 15.61 -31.46
C PHE A 185 23.02 16.28 -31.76
N GLY A 186 22.84 17.54 -31.31
CA GLY A 186 21.61 18.30 -31.52
C GLY A 186 20.46 17.89 -30.59
N GLY A 187 20.74 17.17 -29.50
CA GLY A 187 19.76 16.75 -28.51
C GLY A 187 20.26 16.90 -27.07
N THR A 188 19.36 16.69 -26.13
CA THR A 188 19.60 16.79 -24.69
C THR A 188 19.83 15.41 -24.10
N LEU A 189 20.92 15.27 -23.34
CA LEU A 189 21.27 14.08 -22.59
C LEU A 189 20.98 14.32 -21.10
N LEU A 190 20.19 13.44 -20.49
CA LEU A 190 19.83 13.47 -19.08
C LEU A 190 20.25 12.16 -18.41
N PHE A 191 20.88 12.26 -17.24
CA PHE A 191 21.17 11.12 -16.38
C PHE A 191 20.21 11.08 -15.22
N GLY A 192 19.69 9.90 -14.94
CA GLY A 192 18.70 9.65 -13.91
C GLY A 192 19.13 8.57 -12.94
N MET A 193 18.87 8.81 -11.66
CA MET A 193 18.91 7.82 -10.59
C MET A 193 17.57 7.84 -9.86
N ALA A 194 16.98 6.69 -9.62
CA ALA A 194 15.81 6.60 -8.76
C ALA A 194 15.93 5.41 -7.82
N TYR A 195 15.38 5.55 -6.63
CA TYR A 195 15.14 4.44 -5.72
C TYR A 195 13.66 4.42 -5.39
N LYS A 196 13.06 3.25 -5.52
CA LYS A 196 11.73 2.95 -5.00
C LYS A 196 11.86 1.82 -4.02
N GLY A 197 11.30 1.96 -2.85
CA GLY A 197 11.06 0.80 -2.02
C GLY A 197 9.57 0.49 -2.03
N ASN A 198 9.12 -0.78 -2.29
CA ASN A 198 7.71 -1.30 -2.21
C ASN A 198 7.31 -2.37 -1.12
N SER A 199 6.11 -2.42 -0.50
CA SER A 199 5.60 -3.30 0.62
C SER A 199 4.11 -3.16 0.79
N LYS A 200 3.53 -4.26 1.24
CA LYS A 200 2.14 -4.41 1.60
C LYS A 200 2.02 -5.57 2.58
N ALA A 201 1.15 -5.42 3.56
CA ALA A 201 0.58 -6.55 4.29
C ALA A 201 -0.83 -6.80 3.75
N VAL A 202 -1.13 -8.05 3.40
CA VAL A 202 -2.43 -8.47 2.86
C VAL A 202 -2.86 -9.81 3.44
N GLY A 203 -4.12 -9.90 3.85
CA GLY A 203 -4.73 -11.18 4.25
C GLY A 203 -5.11 -12.02 3.04
N ILE A 204 -4.71 -13.29 3.04
CA ILE A 204 -5.17 -14.31 2.09
C ILE A 204 -6.02 -15.30 2.87
N PHE A 205 -7.30 -15.43 2.50
CA PHE A 205 -8.30 -16.18 3.27
C PHE A 205 -8.75 -17.47 2.59
N GLU A 206 -8.79 -18.54 3.36
CA GLU A 206 -9.45 -19.79 3.02
C GLU A 206 -10.89 -19.78 3.52
N GLU A 207 -11.84 -19.97 2.59
CA GLU A 207 -13.25 -20.04 2.91
C GLU A 207 -13.58 -21.23 3.81
N ILE A 208 -14.28 -20.97 4.91
CA ILE A 208 -14.72 -22.01 5.85
C ILE A 208 -16.06 -22.57 5.35
N ILE A 209 -16.05 -23.83 4.91
CA ILE A 209 -17.25 -24.55 4.47
C ILE A 209 -17.76 -25.38 5.65
N PHE A 210 -18.81 -24.88 6.32
CA PHE A 210 -19.40 -25.53 7.49
C PHE A 210 -20.52 -26.50 7.12
N ASP A 211 -20.32 -27.78 7.43
CA ASP A 211 -21.32 -28.85 7.36
C ASP A 211 -22.02 -29.01 8.71
N SER A 212 -23.25 -28.51 8.77
CA SER A 212 -24.07 -28.55 9.99
C SER A 212 -24.48 -29.97 10.39
N ASP A 213 -24.61 -30.90 9.43
CA ASP A 213 -25.02 -32.27 9.71
C ASP A 213 -23.86 -33.06 10.32
N LEU A 214 -22.64 -32.85 9.81
CA LEU A 214 -21.42 -33.42 10.39
C LEU A 214 -21.17 -32.88 11.80
N ALA A 215 -21.23 -31.56 11.98
CA ALA A 215 -21.06 -30.93 13.30
C ALA A 215 -22.09 -31.45 14.31
N LYS A 216 -23.36 -31.59 13.90
CA LYS A 216 -24.42 -32.15 14.73
C LYS A 216 -24.17 -33.61 15.10
N ALA A 217 -23.62 -34.41 14.17
CA ALA A 217 -23.28 -35.80 14.44
C ALA A 217 -22.14 -35.91 15.48
N GLN A 218 -21.13 -35.05 15.40
CA GLN A 218 -20.03 -35.03 16.36
C GLN A 218 -20.45 -34.50 17.74
N LEU A 219 -21.22 -33.41 17.81
CA LEU A 219 -21.69 -32.89 19.12
C LEU A 219 -22.59 -33.88 19.88
N LYS A 220 -23.24 -34.82 19.18
CA LYS A 220 -24.04 -35.88 19.79
C LYS A 220 -23.23 -36.94 20.54
N THR A 221 -21.92 -37.05 20.30
CA THR A 221 -21.07 -38.06 20.96
C THR A 221 -20.59 -37.60 22.33
N ILE A 222 -20.69 -36.31 22.65
CA ILE A 222 -20.24 -35.73 23.92
C ILE A 222 -20.78 -36.48 25.16
N PRO A 223 -22.07 -36.85 25.25
CA PRO A 223 -22.60 -37.58 26.40
C PRO A 223 -22.08 -39.02 26.54
N ASP A 224 -21.40 -39.57 25.52
CA ASP A 224 -20.90 -40.94 25.52
C ASP A 224 -19.50 -41.07 26.15
N PHE A 225 -18.84 -39.96 26.48
CA PHE A 225 -17.51 -39.92 27.10
C PHE A 225 -17.59 -40.02 28.63
N ASP A 226 -16.69 -40.83 29.21
CA ASP A 226 -16.53 -40.98 30.65
C ASP A 226 -15.55 -39.93 31.20
N GLU A 227 -15.69 -39.53 32.48
CA GLU A 227 -14.82 -38.53 33.13
C GLU A 227 -13.33 -38.91 33.12
N ASN A 228 -12.99 -40.19 32.91
CA ASN A 228 -11.62 -40.69 32.81
C ASN A 228 -11.06 -40.74 31.38
N ASP A 229 -11.88 -40.45 30.37
CA ASP A 229 -11.45 -40.44 28.98
C ASP A 229 -10.46 -39.30 28.71
N PRO A 230 -9.50 -39.49 27.79
CA PRO A 230 -8.60 -38.41 27.38
C PRO A 230 -9.39 -37.28 26.69
N ILE A 231 -8.74 -36.13 26.50
CA ILE A 231 -9.31 -35.01 25.73
C ILE A 231 -9.72 -35.53 24.34
N GLN A 232 -10.98 -35.30 24.00
CA GLN A 232 -11.60 -35.73 22.75
C GLN A 232 -11.53 -34.59 21.74
N GLU A 233 -11.11 -34.89 20.52
CA GLU A 233 -11.16 -33.95 19.41
C GLU A 233 -12.37 -34.28 18.51
N LEU A 234 -13.29 -33.33 18.39
CA LEU A 234 -14.51 -33.44 17.60
C LEU A 234 -14.42 -32.54 16.36
N ASP A 235 -14.43 -33.13 15.16
CA ASP A 235 -14.39 -32.38 13.89
C ASP A 235 -15.75 -31.75 13.56
N LEU A 236 -15.89 -30.45 13.82
CA LEU A 236 -17.09 -29.70 13.53
C LEU A 236 -17.19 -29.26 12.07
N SER A 237 -16.37 -29.80 11.16
CA SER A 237 -16.25 -29.46 9.74
C SER A 237 -15.53 -28.14 9.45
N GLY A 238 -15.10 -27.95 8.20
CA GLY A 238 -14.52 -26.68 7.73
C GLY A 238 -13.19 -26.31 8.40
N GLY A 239 -12.44 -27.30 8.88
CA GLY A 239 -11.19 -27.09 9.63
C GLY A 239 -11.42 -26.70 11.09
N ILE A 240 -12.63 -26.86 11.62
CA ILE A 240 -12.97 -26.47 12.99
C ILE A 240 -13.01 -27.71 13.87
N SER A 241 -12.09 -27.80 14.83
CA SER A 241 -12.06 -28.86 15.83
C SER A 241 -12.55 -28.34 17.18
N LEU A 242 -13.32 -29.14 17.90
CA LEU A 242 -13.70 -28.92 19.29
C LEU A 242 -13.00 -29.95 20.18
N PHE A 243 -12.09 -29.47 21.02
CA PHE A 243 -11.45 -30.27 22.06
C PHE A 243 -12.32 -30.25 23.31
N TYR A 244 -12.84 -31.41 23.70
CA TYR A 244 -13.64 -31.61 24.90
C TYR A 244 -12.83 -32.38 25.94
N ASP A 245 -12.77 -31.89 27.18
CA ASP A 245 -12.16 -32.55 28.32
C ASP A 245 -13.26 -33.16 29.21
N PRO A 246 -13.47 -34.49 29.16
CA PRO A 246 -14.51 -35.16 29.94
C PRO A 246 -14.33 -35.04 31.45
N SER A 247 -13.10 -34.81 31.93
CA SER A 247 -12.78 -34.77 33.37
C SER A 247 -13.33 -33.53 34.08
N ASN A 248 -13.57 -32.46 33.33
CA ASN A 248 -14.01 -31.17 33.87
C ASN A 248 -15.04 -30.46 32.97
N ASN A 249 -15.53 -31.16 31.94
CA ASN A 249 -16.48 -30.69 30.93
C ASN A 249 -16.04 -29.42 30.19
N LYS A 250 -14.74 -29.13 30.13
CA LYS A 250 -14.23 -27.94 29.42
C LYS A 250 -14.16 -28.21 27.93
N VAL A 251 -14.42 -27.16 27.16
CA VAL A 251 -14.30 -27.19 25.71
C VAL A 251 -13.35 -26.11 25.23
N LYS A 252 -12.56 -26.44 24.21
CA LYS A 252 -11.73 -25.49 23.48
C LYS A 252 -11.90 -25.72 22.00
N MET A 253 -12.27 -24.70 21.25
CA MET A 253 -12.33 -24.79 19.79
C MET A 253 -11.00 -24.36 19.17
N SER A 254 -10.62 -24.99 18.06
CA SER A 254 -9.50 -24.62 17.22
C SER A 254 -9.95 -24.49 15.77
N ILE A 255 -9.29 -23.63 15.02
CA ILE A 255 -9.49 -23.48 13.58
C ILE A 255 -8.16 -23.79 12.92
N ASP A 256 -8.11 -24.91 12.20
CA ASP A 256 -7.04 -25.27 11.29
C ASP A 256 -7.46 -24.85 9.88
N ASN A 257 -7.00 -23.68 9.45
CA ASN A 257 -7.19 -23.19 8.10
C ASN A 257 -5.89 -22.63 7.54
N ASP A 258 -5.82 -22.57 6.22
CA ASP A 258 -4.64 -22.09 5.50
C ASP A 258 -4.63 -20.56 5.33
N SER A 259 -5.56 -19.86 5.98
CA SER A 259 -5.61 -18.40 5.96
C SER A 259 -4.33 -17.82 6.53
N LEU A 260 -3.78 -16.81 5.85
CA LEU A 260 -2.47 -16.27 6.17
C LEU A 260 -2.41 -14.76 5.97
N LEU A 261 -1.48 -14.13 6.67
CA LEU A 261 -1.03 -12.78 6.40
C LEU A 261 0.21 -12.88 5.51
N LEU A 262 0.16 -12.28 4.33
CA LEU A 262 1.28 -12.15 3.42
C LEU A 262 1.85 -10.74 3.52
N VAL A 263 3.13 -10.65 3.85
CA VAL A 263 3.90 -9.41 3.86
C VAL A 263 4.89 -9.48 2.72
N LYS A 264 4.84 -8.53 1.81
CA LYS A 264 5.80 -8.40 0.71
C LYS A 264 6.62 -7.14 0.90
N ALA A 265 7.87 -7.13 0.44
CA ALA A 265 8.68 -5.93 0.31
C ALA A 265 9.62 -5.98 -0.91
N THR A 266 10.01 -4.83 -1.47
CA THR A 266 10.83 -4.67 -2.67
C THR A 266 11.70 -3.42 -2.65
N LYS A 267 12.87 -3.47 -3.27
CA LYS A 267 13.81 -2.37 -3.39
C LYS A 267 14.27 -2.26 -4.84
N ILE A 268 13.86 -1.21 -5.53
CA ILE A 268 14.14 -1.00 -6.94
C ILE A 268 15.05 0.22 -7.06
N ALA A 269 16.33 -0.02 -7.33
CA ALA A 269 17.25 1.03 -7.77
C ALA A 269 17.23 1.10 -9.30
N GLN A 270 17.20 2.31 -9.85
CA GLN A 270 17.10 2.60 -11.27
C GLN A 270 18.23 3.56 -11.66
N PHE A 271 18.86 3.28 -12.80
CA PHE A 271 19.84 4.16 -13.42
C PHE A 271 19.47 4.33 -14.88
N SER A 272 19.20 5.55 -15.32
CA SER A 272 18.72 5.83 -16.67
C SER A 272 19.59 6.86 -17.38
N PHE A 273 19.69 6.71 -18.70
CA PHE A 273 20.31 7.70 -19.58
C PHE A 273 19.30 8.09 -20.67
N SER A 274 18.65 9.23 -20.51
CA SER A 274 17.67 9.72 -21.46
C SER A 274 18.33 10.57 -22.53
N TYR A 275 17.97 10.34 -23.79
CA TYR A 275 18.30 11.22 -24.90
C TYR A 275 17.02 11.73 -25.55
N SER A 276 16.94 13.03 -25.81
CA SER A 276 15.78 13.66 -26.47
C SER A 276 16.19 14.71 -27.47
N ARG A 277 15.37 14.91 -28.51
CA ARG A 277 15.71 15.83 -29.61
C ARG A 277 14.46 16.30 -30.36
N LEU A 278 14.54 17.51 -30.91
CA LEU A 278 13.61 18.04 -31.90
C LEU A 278 13.68 17.23 -33.21
N ALA A 279 12.56 16.64 -33.62
CA ALA A 279 12.39 15.93 -34.89
C ALA A 279 11.84 16.81 -36.00
N ILE A 280 10.77 17.58 -35.71
CA ILE A 280 10.05 18.38 -36.71
C ILE A 280 9.77 19.75 -36.10
N GLN A 281 9.94 20.80 -36.90
CA GLN A 281 9.59 22.17 -36.55
C GLN A 281 8.75 22.77 -37.68
N ASN A 282 7.59 23.32 -37.35
CA ASN A 282 6.73 24.03 -38.28
C ASN A 282 5.86 25.08 -37.55
N ASP A 283 5.11 25.88 -38.32
CA ASP A 283 4.27 26.96 -37.79
C ASP A 283 3.16 26.49 -36.84
N ALA A 284 2.80 25.19 -36.86
CA ALA A 284 1.79 24.62 -35.99
C ALA A 284 2.37 24.08 -34.66
N GLY A 285 3.69 23.87 -34.59
CA GLY A 285 4.38 23.38 -33.41
C GLY A 285 5.64 22.56 -33.72
N ASP A 286 6.29 22.17 -32.63
CA ASP A 286 7.54 21.43 -32.60
C ASP A 286 7.30 20.02 -32.06
N LEU A 287 7.75 18.99 -32.80
CA LEU A 287 7.72 17.59 -32.38
C LEU A 287 9.07 17.18 -31.81
N TYR A 288 9.08 16.72 -30.58
CA TYR A 288 10.21 16.14 -29.89
C TYR A 288 10.01 14.63 -29.73
N TRP A 289 11.13 13.91 -29.75
CA TRP A 289 11.17 12.49 -29.40
C TRP A 289 12.24 12.25 -28.36
N GLY A 290 12.13 11.13 -27.65
CA GLY A 290 13.14 10.72 -26.69
C GLY A 290 13.12 9.22 -26.44
N ILE A 291 14.26 8.75 -25.94
CA ILE A 291 14.51 7.38 -25.56
C ILE A 291 15.21 7.37 -24.20
N LYS A 292 14.84 6.44 -23.32
CA LYS A 292 15.42 6.31 -21.99
C LYS A 292 15.69 4.83 -21.68
N PRO A 293 16.87 4.30 -22.06
CA PRO A 293 17.38 3.07 -21.49
C PRO A 293 17.52 3.19 -19.96
N THR A 294 17.10 2.16 -19.25
CA THR A 294 17.10 2.09 -17.79
C THR A 294 17.63 0.73 -17.35
N PHE A 295 18.62 0.76 -16.45
CA PHE A 295 19.09 -0.41 -15.73
C PHE A 295 18.44 -0.47 -14.35
N TYR A 296 17.97 -1.65 -13.97
CA TYR A 296 17.29 -1.91 -12.71
C TYR A 296 18.12 -2.86 -11.84
N ARG A 297 18.12 -2.60 -10.55
CA ARG A 297 18.45 -3.59 -9.52
C ARG A 297 17.24 -3.75 -8.62
N VAL A 298 16.58 -4.90 -8.71
CA VAL A 298 15.31 -5.20 -8.06
C VAL A 298 15.57 -6.23 -6.96
N GLY A 299 15.41 -5.81 -5.72
CA GLY A 299 15.37 -6.67 -4.55
C GLY A 299 13.93 -7.03 -4.22
N LEU A 300 13.59 -8.31 -4.09
CA LEU A 300 12.26 -8.77 -3.68
C LEU A 300 12.37 -9.63 -2.41
N THR A 301 11.39 -9.53 -1.53
CA THR A 301 11.24 -10.40 -0.36
C THR A 301 9.78 -10.56 0.04
N ASN A 302 9.46 -11.67 0.69
CA ASN A 302 8.14 -11.95 1.24
C ASN A 302 8.25 -12.75 2.53
N VAL A 303 7.24 -12.63 3.39
CA VAL A 303 7.04 -13.44 4.60
C VAL A 303 5.55 -13.77 4.67
N SER A 304 5.22 -15.04 4.94
CA SER A 304 3.84 -15.47 5.14
C SER A 304 3.67 -16.12 6.51
N THR A 305 2.55 -15.84 7.17
CA THR A 305 2.23 -16.41 8.49
C THR A 305 0.77 -16.79 8.55
N ARG A 306 0.47 -18.03 8.94
CA ARG A 306 -0.91 -18.47 9.11
C ARG A 306 -1.57 -17.70 10.25
N ILE A 307 -2.78 -17.20 10.02
CA ILE A 307 -3.52 -16.38 10.99
C ILE A 307 -3.82 -17.20 12.27
N GLY A 308 -4.14 -18.49 12.13
CA GLY A 308 -4.38 -19.40 13.26
C GLY A 308 -3.14 -19.73 14.11
N GLN A 309 -1.94 -19.38 13.66
CA GLN A 309 -0.66 -19.66 14.35
C GLN A 309 0.03 -18.41 14.90
N VAL A 310 -0.60 -17.23 14.76
CA VAL A 310 -0.09 -15.96 15.31
C VAL A 310 -0.21 -15.98 16.83
N THR A 311 0.77 -16.59 17.47
CA THR A 311 0.89 -16.71 18.93
C THR A 311 1.95 -15.78 19.50
N ASP A 312 2.91 -15.39 18.65
CA ASP A 312 3.98 -14.46 18.95
C ASP A 312 4.09 -13.43 17.83
N THR A 313 3.52 -12.26 18.07
CA THR A 313 3.56 -11.16 17.12
C THR A 313 4.94 -10.52 17.05
N GLU A 314 5.76 -10.60 18.11
CA GLU A 314 7.13 -10.08 18.13
C GLU A 314 8.04 -10.86 17.17
N GLY A 315 7.94 -12.20 17.14
CA GLY A 315 8.65 -13.03 16.16
C GLY A 315 8.31 -12.70 14.70
N LEU A 316 7.04 -12.42 14.41
CA LEU A 316 6.61 -12.00 13.07
C LEU A 316 7.23 -10.65 12.65
N PHE A 317 7.39 -9.71 13.58
CA PHE A 317 8.08 -8.45 13.32
C PHE A 317 9.58 -8.64 13.04
N ASP A 318 10.23 -9.54 13.78
CA ASP A 318 11.65 -9.84 13.57
C ASP A 318 11.90 -10.57 12.25
N ASP A 319 11.01 -11.47 11.82
CA ASP A 319 11.09 -12.13 10.51
C ASP A 319 10.98 -11.13 9.35
N ILE A 320 10.06 -10.17 9.44
CA ILE A 320 9.91 -9.11 8.44
C ILE A 320 11.14 -8.19 8.41
N LYS A 321 11.66 -7.84 9.59
CA LYS A 321 12.82 -6.94 9.74
C LYS A 321 14.12 -7.57 9.22
N ASN A 322 14.28 -8.87 9.42
CA ASN A 322 15.47 -9.62 9.02
C ASN A 322 15.28 -10.35 7.68
N ALA A 323 14.20 -10.08 6.96
CA ALA A 323 13.91 -10.70 5.68
C ALA A 323 15.03 -10.40 4.67
N ASP A 324 15.61 -11.46 4.12
CA ASP A 324 16.63 -11.37 3.08
C ASP A 324 16.00 -11.00 1.74
N PHE A 325 16.60 -10.01 1.07
CA PHE A 325 16.18 -9.59 -0.27
C PHE A 325 16.96 -10.39 -1.33
N ILE A 326 16.23 -11.01 -2.25
CA ILE A 326 16.82 -11.57 -3.47
C ILE A 326 16.92 -10.45 -4.51
N TYR A 327 18.15 -10.19 -4.98
CA TYR A 327 18.40 -9.14 -5.95
C TYR A 327 18.63 -9.69 -7.35
N GLU A 328 17.85 -9.17 -8.29
CA GLU A 328 17.98 -9.42 -9.72
C GLU A 328 18.26 -8.10 -10.45
N ASN A 329 18.94 -8.19 -11.59
CA ASN A 329 19.21 -7.04 -12.43
C ASN A 329 18.39 -7.13 -13.71
N GLY A 330 17.79 -6.00 -14.10
CA GLY A 330 17.00 -5.91 -15.31
C GLY A 330 17.43 -4.73 -16.18
N PHE A 331 16.93 -4.72 -17.41
CA PHE A 331 17.13 -3.64 -18.34
C PHE A 331 15.86 -3.40 -19.13
N ASP A 332 15.48 -2.13 -19.29
CA ASP A 332 14.35 -1.74 -20.13
C ASP A 332 14.64 -0.42 -20.87
N VAL A 333 13.74 -0.05 -21.78
CA VAL A 333 13.77 1.16 -22.59
C VAL A 333 12.39 1.79 -22.56
N ASP A 334 12.35 3.09 -22.29
CA ASP A 334 11.16 3.90 -22.47
C ASP A 334 11.28 4.76 -23.73
N LEU A 335 10.16 5.03 -24.38
CA LEU A 335 10.04 5.97 -25.50
C LEU A 335 9.10 7.11 -25.17
N GLY A 336 9.40 8.27 -25.74
CA GLY A 336 8.62 9.48 -25.56
C GLY A 336 8.44 10.24 -26.86
N LEU A 337 7.27 10.86 -27.02
CA LEU A 337 6.97 11.88 -28.02
C LEU A 337 6.29 13.06 -27.32
N VAL A 338 6.65 14.28 -27.69
CA VAL A 338 5.98 15.50 -27.25
C VAL A 338 5.79 16.43 -28.43
N TRP A 339 4.54 16.80 -28.71
CA TRP A 339 4.20 17.90 -29.61
C TRP A 339 3.98 19.16 -28.78
N ALA A 340 4.71 20.23 -29.06
CA ALA A 340 4.62 21.48 -28.34
C ALA A 340 4.31 22.64 -29.28
N ALA A 341 3.28 23.41 -28.94
CA ALA A 341 2.95 24.69 -29.56
C ALA A 341 3.01 25.81 -28.51
N ASP A 342 2.69 27.03 -28.91
CA ASP A 342 2.78 28.21 -28.04
C ASP A 342 1.95 28.05 -26.75
N HIS A 343 0.71 27.58 -26.90
CA HIS A 343 -0.29 27.54 -25.82
C HIS A 343 -0.71 26.14 -25.38
N TYR A 344 -0.20 25.10 -26.04
CA TYR A 344 -0.53 23.73 -25.66
C TYR A 344 0.62 22.78 -25.95
N GLN A 345 0.57 21.62 -25.30
CA GLN A 345 1.46 20.51 -25.57
C GLN A 345 0.73 19.20 -25.38
N LEU A 346 1.12 18.19 -26.15
CA LEU A 346 0.59 16.84 -26.12
C LEU A 346 1.78 15.89 -26.00
N GLY A 347 1.71 14.96 -25.06
CA GLY A 347 2.76 13.97 -24.82
C GLY A 347 2.19 12.56 -24.90
N VAL A 348 3.01 11.65 -25.43
CA VAL A 348 2.79 10.21 -25.33
C VAL A 348 4.09 9.57 -24.89
N SER A 349 4.04 8.68 -23.91
CA SER A 349 5.19 7.86 -23.53
C SER A 349 4.80 6.40 -23.39
N LEU A 350 5.73 5.53 -23.75
CA LEU A 350 5.63 4.09 -23.61
C LEU A 350 6.78 3.64 -22.72
N SER A 351 6.45 3.19 -21.51
CA SER A 351 7.43 2.69 -20.54
C SER A 351 7.47 1.18 -20.54
N ASN A 352 8.63 0.63 -20.17
CA ASN A 352 8.89 -0.80 -20.08
C ASN A 352 8.58 -1.56 -21.38
N ILE A 353 9.24 -1.20 -22.49
CA ILE A 353 9.01 -1.86 -23.78
C ILE A 353 9.26 -3.37 -23.71
N PHE A 354 10.28 -3.83 -22.98
CA PHE A 354 10.66 -5.24 -23.02
C PHE A 354 9.88 -6.11 -22.06
N GLU A 355 9.38 -5.55 -20.96
CA GLU A 355 8.68 -6.26 -19.88
C GLU A 355 9.59 -7.32 -19.23
N HIS A 356 10.05 -7.05 -18.01
CA HIS A 356 10.89 -8.00 -17.26
C HIS A 356 10.17 -8.52 -16.02
N SER A 357 10.27 -9.82 -15.79
CA SER A 357 9.72 -10.48 -14.60
C SER A 357 10.81 -10.79 -13.60
N TYR A 358 10.50 -10.63 -12.32
CA TYR A 358 11.39 -10.84 -11.18
C TYR A 358 10.71 -11.77 -10.17
N GLU A 359 11.46 -12.66 -9.54
CA GLU A 359 10.91 -13.67 -8.64
C GLU A 359 11.07 -13.26 -7.17
N PHE A 360 9.99 -13.41 -6.41
CA PHE A 360 10.07 -13.34 -4.95
C PHE A 360 10.68 -14.64 -4.40
N PRO A 361 11.23 -14.62 -3.16
CA PRO A 361 11.61 -15.86 -2.49
C PRO A 361 10.47 -16.88 -2.49
N ASP A 362 10.84 -18.15 -2.67
CA ASP A 362 9.89 -19.27 -2.65
C ASP A 362 9.19 -19.38 -1.29
N PHE A 363 7.88 -19.59 -1.32
CA PHE A 363 7.11 -19.94 -0.13
C PHE A 363 7.29 -21.43 0.21
N ASP A 364 7.30 -21.76 1.50
CA ASP A 364 7.20 -23.14 1.96
C ASP A 364 5.77 -23.67 1.72
N ARG A 365 5.59 -24.33 0.58
CA ARG A 365 4.29 -24.82 0.09
C ARG A 365 3.79 -26.04 0.88
N GLU A 366 4.68 -26.79 1.52
CA GLU A 366 4.33 -28.00 2.28
C GLU A 366 3.45 -27.67 3.49
N LYS A 367 3.46 -26.41 3.92
CA LYS A 367 2.62 -25.93 5.01
C LYS A 367 1.15 -25.84 4.60
N PHE A 368 0.82 -25.63 3.32
CA PHE A 368 -0.54 -25.37 2.85
C PHE A 368 -1.13 -26.58 2.12
N THR A 369 -2.38 -26.89 2.43
CA THR A 369 -3.19 -27.96 1.82
C THR A 369 -4.20 -27.42 0.81
N SER A 370 -4.60 -26.16 0.95
CA SER A 370 -5.62 -25.50 0.17
C SER A 370 -5.12 -25.11 -1.21
N LEU A 371 -5.68 -25.73 -2.26
CA LEU A 371 -5.36 -25.40 -3.65
C LEU A 371 -5.66 -23.94 -4.00
N LYS A 372 -6.69 -23.34 -3.37
CA LYS A 372 -7.04 -21.93 -3.56
C LYS A 372 -5.94 -21.01 -3.03
N ILE A 373 -5.45 -21.29 -1.82
CA ILE A 373 -4.36 -20.53 -1.18
C ILE A 373 -3.06 -20.69 -1.97
N LEU A 374 -2.71 -21.92 -2.35
CA LEU A 374 -1.54 -22.19 -3.18
C LEU A 374 -1.61 -21.44 -4.52
N LYS A 375 -2.78 -21.37 -5.15
CA LYS A 375 -2.98 -20.59 -6.38
C LYS A 375 -2.78 -19.09 -6.15
N GLN A 376 -3.31 -18.52 -5.06
CA GLN A 376 -3.12 -17.10 -4.73
C GLN A 376 -1.64 -16.79 -4.41
N LEU A 377 -0.96 -17.64 -3.62
CA LEU A 377 0.46 -17.49 -3.34
C LEU A 377 1.31 -17.54 -4.62
N ASN A 378 0.96 -18.41 -5.58
CA ASN A 378 1.62 -18.46 -6.88
C ASN A 378 1.39 -17.19 -7.72
N GLN A 379 0.27 -16.49 -7.57
CA GLN A 379 0.10 -15.18 -8.23
C GLN A 379 1.04 -14.12 -7.62
N HIS A 380 1.38 -14.26 -6.34
CA HIS A 380 2.28 -13.35 -5.64
C HIS A 380 3.77 -13.73 -5.73
N SER A 381 4.14 -14.84 -6.39
CA SER A 381 5.51 -15.34 -6.44
C SER A 381 6.40 -14.60 -7.44
N ALA A 382 5.81 -13.87 -8.39
CA ALA A 382 6.55 -13.09 -9.37
C ALA A 382 5.96 -11.69 -9.52
N TYR A 383 6.77 -10.77 -10.04
CA TYR A 383 6.36 -9.43 -10.42
C TYR A 383 6.89 -9.12 -11.81
N THR A 384 6.02 -8.67 -12.71
CA THR A 384 6.40 -8.23 -14.05
C THR A 384 6.34 -6.71 -14.12
N MET A 385 7.42 -6.07 -14.57
CA MET A 385 7.40 -4.66 -14.95
C MET A 385 6.66 -4.51 -16.28
N GLU A 386 5.33 -4.37 -16.20
CA GLU A 386 4.47 -4.34 -17.39
C GLU A 386 4.65 -3.06 -18.20
N ARG A 387 4.37 -3.17 -19.50
CA ARG A 387 4.41 -2.06 -20.43
C ARG A 387 3.24 -1.12 -20.18
N GLN A 388 3.53 0.17 -20.06
CA GLN A 388 2.52 1.18 -19.80
C GLN A 388 2.56 2.29 -20.85
N LEU A 389 1.41 2.54 -21.47
CA LEU A 389 1.18 3.70 -22.33
C LEU A 389 0.61 4.85 -21.49
N LYS A 390 1.23 6.02 -21.57
CA LYS A 390 0.80 7.24 -20.87
C LYS A 390 0.56 8.36 -21.86
N LEU A 391 -0.55 9.07 -21.66
CA LEU A 391 -0.98 10.22 -22.44
C LEU A 391 -0.94 11.47 -21.57
N GLU A 392 -0.46 12.57 -22.15
CA GLU A 392 -0.27 13.82 -21.45
C GLU A 392 -0.78 14.98 -22.30
N ALA A 393 -1.38 15.98 -21.65
CA ALA A 393 -1.74 17.22 -22.30
C ALA A 393 -1.50 18.39 -21.34
N GLY A 394 -1.10 19.53 -21.86
CA GLY A 394 -0.97 20.77 -21.09
C GLY A 394 -1.44 21.94 -21.91
N ILE A 395 -2.15 22.88 -21.28
CA ILE A 395 -2.51 24.17 -21.86
C ILE A 395 -1.91 25.29 -21.00
N PHE A 396 -1.51 26.38 -21.64
CA PHE A 396 -0.78 27.49 -21.03
C PHE A 396 -1.32 28.83 -21.51
N THR A 397 -1.34 29.81 -20.62
CA THR A 397 -1.47 31.21 -21.02
C THR A 397 -0.26 31.67 -21.83
N ASP A 398 -0.37 32.77 -22.58
CA ASP A 398 0.72 33.36 -23.37
C ASP A 398 2.00 33.58 -22.55
N GLN A 399 1.84 34.06 -21.31
CA GLN A 399 2.94 34.30 -20.37
C GLN A 399 3.31 33.05 -19.54
N ARG A 400 2.60 31.94 -19.76
CA ARG A 400 2.76 30.65 -19.06
C ARG A 400 2.65 30.71 -17.53
N HIS A 401 2.20 31.83 -16.98
CA HIS A 401 1.90 31.96 -15.56
C HIS A 401 0.81 31.00 -15.10
N TRP A 402 -0.16 30.69 -15.96
CA TRP A 402 -1.16 29.67 -15.66
C TRP A 402 -0.99 28.49 -16.59
N SER A 403 -1.11 27.30 -16.00
CA SER A 403 -1.13 26.04 -16.73
C SER A 403 -2.21 25.11 -16.20
N LEU A 404 -2.75 24.29 -17.08
CA LEU A 404 -3.60 23.16 -16.73
C LEU A 404 -3.08 21.93 -17.45
N ASN A 405 -2.78 20.88 -16.71
CA ASN A 405 -2.15 19.67 -17.20
C ASN A 405 -3.01 18.45 -16.88
N VAL A 406 -3.07 17.52 -17.81
CA VAL A 406 -3.75 16.23 -17.68
C VAL A 406 -2.76 15.12 -17.98
N GLU A 407 -2.84 14.04 -17.20
CA GLU A 407 -2.11 12.80 -17.40
C GLU A 407 -3.10 11.62 -17.29
N LEU A 408 -2.96 10.66 -18.18
CA LEU A 408 -3.77 9.44 -18.19
C LEU A 408 -2.89 8.25 -18.55
N ASP A 409 -2.87 7.26 -17.67
CA ASP A 409 -2.41 5.91 -18.00
C ASP A 409 -3.48 5.25 -18.89
N ALA A 410 -3.11 4.88 -20.12
CA ALA A 410 -4.05 4.34 -21.10
C ALA A 410 -4.42 2.87 -20.83
N ASN A 411 -3.58 2.16 -20.07
CA ASN A 411 -3.82 0.79 -19.63
C ASN A 411 -3.45 0.63 -18.14
N PRO A 412 -4.15 -0.25 -17.40
CA PRO A 412 -3.71 -0.64 -16.07
C PRO A 412 -2.42 -1.46 -16.14
N VAL A 413 -1.67 -1.41 -15.06
CA VAL A 413 -0.52 -2.30 -14.80
C VAL A 413 -0.49 -2.72 -13.34
N GLU A 414 0.17 -3.84 -13.05
CA GLU A 414 0.40 -4.31 -11.69
C GLU A 414 1.70 -3.77 -11.09
N ASP A 415 1.68 -3.43 -9.81
CA ASP A 415 2.88 -3.10 -9.04
C ASP A 415 3.49 -4.37 -8.38
N PRO A 416 4.68 -4.29 -7.74
CA PRO A 416 5.27 -5.46 -7.09
C PRO A 416 4.45 -6.05 -5.94
N MET A 417 3.50 -5.28 -5.39
CA MET A 417 2.57 -5.70 -4.35
C MET A 417 1.30 -6.35 -4.93
N TYR A 418 1.26 -6.55 -6.25
CA TYR A 418 0.12 -7.10 -6.99
C TYR A 418 -1.10 -6.18 -6.88
N ASP A 419 -0.87 -4.87 -6.75
CA ASP A 419 -1.92 -3.86 -6.86
C ASP A 419 -1.97 -3.34 -8.30
N GLU A 420 -3.15 -3.44 -8.91
CA GLU A 420 -3.40 -2.76 -10.18
C GLU A 420 -3.51 -1.26 -9.98
N TYR A 421 -2.91 -0.50 -10.90
CA TYR A 421 -3.14 0.93 -10.98
C TYR A 421 -3.25 1.42 -12.42
N GLN A 422 -4.05 2.46 -12.59
CA GLN A 422 -4.22 3.20 -13.82
C GLN A 422 -4.59 4.64 -13.45
N TRP A 423 -3.64 5.57 -13.50
CA TRP A 423 -3.88 6.91 -12.96
C TRP A 423 -4.47 7.87 -13.99
N PHE A 424 -5.48 8.60 -13.55
CA PHE A 424 -5.87 9.87 -14.15
C PHE A 424 -5.45 11.00 -13.21
N THR A 425 -4.76 12.02 -13.74
CA THR A 425 -4.36 13.21 -12.98
C THR A 425 -4.71 14.49 -13.73
N LEU A 426 -5.22 15.47 -13.01
CA LEU A 426 -5.47 16.84 -13.46
C LEU A 426 -4.76 17.80 -12.52
N THR A 427 -3.87 18.65 -13.03
CA THR A 427 -3.06 19.58 -12.21
C THR A 427 -3.10 20.98 -12.81
N GLY A 428 -3.61 21.93 -12.02
CA GLY A 428 -3.50 23.37 -12.28
C GLY A 428 -2.23 23.93 -11.64
N GLY A 429 -1.47 24.72 -12.39
CA GLY A 429 -0.25 25.36 -11.91
C GLY A 429 -0.27 26.86 -12.11
N TYR A 430 0.28 27.58 -11.14
CA TYR A 430 0.58 29.00 -11.20
C TYR A 430 2.08 29.22 -11.04
N ALA A 431 2.69 30.01 -11.93
CA ALA A 431 4.08 30.41 -11.90
C ALA A 431 4.20 31.94 -11.92
N ALA A 432 5.10 32.49 -11.11
CA ALA A 432 5.30 33.92 -10.97
C ALA A 432 6.77 34.28 -10.81
N ASP A 433 7.12 35.51 -11.19
CA ASP A 433 8.42 36.13 -10.92
C ASP A 433 8.57 36.55 -9.44
N SER A 434 8.48 35.58 -8.55
CA SER A 434 8.66 35.74 -7.11
C SER A 434 9.83 34.91 -6.61
N TRP A 435 10.67 35.50 -5.75
CA TRP A 435 11.74 34.74 -5.10
C TRP A 435 11.18 33.74 -4.08
N TRP A 436 10.24 34.16 -3.23
CA TRP A 436 9.84 33.36 -2.07
C TRP A 436 8.76 32.31 -2.39
N LEU A 437 7.85 32.59 -3.34
CA LEU A 437 6.82 31.66 -3.82
C LEU A 437 6.69 31.75 -5.35
N PRO A 438 7.67 31.24 -6.10
CA PRO A 438 7.68 31.24 -7.57
C PRO A 438 6.62 30.35 -8.19
N SER A 439 6.19 29.28 -7.53
CA SER A 439 5.12 28.45 -8.09
C SER A 439 4.23 27.85 -7.02
N ALA A 440 2.96 27.67 -7.38
CA ALA A 440 1.99 26.91 -6.62
C ALA A 440 1.21 26.02 -7.58
N ARG A 441 0.80 24.85 -7.13
CA ARG A 441 0.04 23.90 -7.93
C ARG A 441 -0.96 23.14 -7.08
N LEU A 442 -2.08 22.83 -7.70
CA LEU A 442 -3.17 22.07 -7.11
C LEU A 442 -3.63 21.04 -8.13
N GLY A 443 -3.83 19.81 -7.70
CA GLY A 443 -4.24 18.75 -8.59
C GLY A 443 -5.18 17.76 -7.94
N PHE A 444 -5.73 16.91 -8.78
CA PHE A 444 -6.58 15.79 -8.44
C PHE A 444 -6.06 14.57 -9.17
N SER A 445 -5.89 13.46 -8.45
CA SER A 445 -5.52 12.18 -9.04
C SER A 445 -6.52 11.12 -8.66
N ARG A 446 -6.81 10.18 -9.55
CA ARG A 446 -7.68 9.05 -9.26
C ARG A 446 -7.13 7.78 -9.89
N ASN A 447 -7.08 6.71 -9.10
CA ASN A 447 -6.81 5.39 -9.64
C ASN A 447 -8.09 4.90 -10.34
N LEU A 448 -7.98 4.46 -11.59
CA LEU A 448 -9.07 3.93 -12.39
C LEU A 448 -9.14 2.38 -12.30
N ALA A 449 -8.06 1.76 -11.83
CA ALA A 449 -7.94 0.33 -11.55
C ALA A 449 -7.68 0.10 -10.05
N GLY A 450 -7.64 -1.16 -9.60
CA GLY A 450 -7.33 -1.52 -8.21
C GLY A 450 -8.14 -0.76 -7.14
N SER A 451 -7.44 -0.01 -6.27
CA SER A 451 -8.02 0.66 -5.08
C SER A 451 -9.06 1.72 -5.40
N LYS A 452 -9.04 2.29 -6.62
CA LYS A 452 -9.95 3.34 -7.10
C LYS A 452 -9.97 4.63 -6.28
N LEU A 453 -8.99 4.81 -5.40
CA LEU A 453 -8.88 5.95 -4.51
C LEU A 453 -8.66 7.26 -5.26
N SER A 454 -9.20 8.33 -4.71
CA SER A 454 -9.05 9.69 -5.22
C SER A 454 -8.20 10.53 -4.27
N TYR A 455 -7.26 11.26 -4.83
CA TYR A 455 -6.28 12.08 -4.14
C TYR A 455 -6.44 13.55 -4.51
N LEU A 456 -6.34 14.42 -3.50
CA LEU A 456 -6.12 15.85 -3.68
C LEU A 456 -4.62 16.12 -3.51
N ASN A 457 -4.03 16.81 -4.48
CA ASN A 457 -2.62 17.14 -4.53
C ASN A 457 -2.44 18.65 -4.37
N ALA A 458 -1.48 19.08 -3.57
CA ALA A 458 -1.08 20.47 -3.43
C ALA A 458 0.44 20.58 -3.40
N GLY A 459 0.98 21.58 -4.10
CA GLY A 459 2.40 21.75 -4.28
C GLY A 459 2.81 23.20 -4.30
N VAL A 460 3.99 23.50 -3.79
CA VAL A 460 4.61 24.83 -3.87
C VAL A 460 6.09 24.70 -4.22
N THR A 461 6.59 25.67 -4.98
CA THR A 461 8.02 25.93 -5.07
C THR A 461 8.35 27.16 -4.24
N VAL A 462 9.34 27.04 -3.36
CA VAL A 462 9.81 28.07 -2.44
C VAL A 462 11.27 28.39 -2.76
N MET A 463 11.64 29.67 -2.70
CA MET A 463 13.02 30.13 -2.99
C MET A 463 13.53 29.79 -4.41
N LYS A 464 12.66 29.44 -5.36
CA LYS A 464 12.98 28.98 -6.74
C LYS A 464 13.60 27.60 -6.87
N PHE A 465 14.04 26.99 -5.77
CA PHE A 465 14.69 25.69 -5.82
C PHE A 465 14.04 24.62 -4.94
N ILE A 466 13.28 24.96 -3.90
CA ILE A 466 12.69 23.95 -3.01
C ILE A 466 11.27 23.63 -3.47
N ASN A 467 10.97 22.38 -3.77
CA ASN A 467 9.63 21.89 -4.08
C ASN A 467 9.06 21.16 -2.87
N LEU A 468 7.89 21.54 -2.38
CA LEU A 468 7.17 20.82 -1.34
C LEU A 468 5.80 20.46 -1.86
N ASP A 469 5.50 19.18 -1.79
CA ASP A 469 4.31 18.58 -2.38
C ASP A 469 3.65 17.64 -1.37
N VAL A 470 2.33 17.72 -1.28
CA VAL A 470 1.52 16.87 -0.40
C VAL A 470 0.33 16.36 -1.20
N ALA A 471 0.03 15.08 -1.04
CA ALA A 471 -1.20 14.50 -1.53
C ALA A 471 -1.93 13.77 -0.42
N THR A 472 -3.25 13.75 -0.46
CA THR A 472 -4.05 13.00 0.49
C THR A 472 -5.32 12.48 -0.14
N THR A 473 -5.80 11.33 0.34
CA THR A 473 -7.05 10.75 -0.16
C THR A 473 -8.25 11.62 0.23
N LEU A 474 -9.28 11.64 -0.60
CA LEU A 474 -10.59 12.19 -0.22
C LEU A 474 -11.37 11.19 0.65
N ASP A 475 -11.10 9.91 0.47
CA ASP A 475 -11.65 8.82 1.26
C ASP A 475 -11.05 8.81 2.67
N THR A 476 -11.91 8.49 3.64
CA THR A 476 -11.58 8.49 5.07
C THR A 476 -11.87 7.13 5.68
N VAL A 477 -11.17 6.84 6.77
CA VAL A 477 -11.34 5.66 7.62
C VAL A 477 -11.39 6.13 9.09
N THR A 478 -12.33 5.61 9.85
CA THR A 478 -12.49 5.71 11.29
C THR A 478 -11.60 4.68 11.99
N LEU A 479 -10.53 5.15 12.62
CA LEU A 479 -9.62 4.35 13.44
C LEU A 479 -9.77 4.80 14.89
N ASP A 480 -10.07 3.88 15.81
CA ASP A 480 -10.24 4.17 17.24
C ASP A 480 -11.19 5.36 17.53
N GLY A 481 -12.33 5.38 16.82
CA GLY A 481 -13.34 6.45 16.91
C GLY A 481 -12.93 7.79 16.28
N SER A 482 -11.74 7.87 15.67
CA SER A 482 -11.22 9.07 15.01
C SER A 482 -11.23 8.92 13.49
N LYS A 483 -11.88 9.85 12.79
CA LYS A 483 -11.91 9.88 11.33
C LYS A 483 -10.59 10.42 10.78
N MET A 484 -9.87 9.59 10.03
CA MET A 484 -8.59 9.88 9.39
C MET A 484 -8.68 9.71 7.88
N LEU A 485 -7.75 10.32 7.14
CA LEU A 485 -7.65 10.15 5.70
C LEU A 485 -6.96 8.80 5.42
N ARG A 486 -7.46 8.06 4.43
CA ARG A 486 -6.94 6.73 4.09
C ARG A 486 -5.53 6.74 3.54
N GLY A 487 -5.06 7.85 2.99
CA GLY A 487 -3.69 7.97 2.53
C GLY A 487 -3.15 9.39 2.55
N VAL A 488 -1.84 9.49 2.72
CA VAL A 488 -1.08 10.74 2.65
C VAL A 488 0.27 10.47 1.99
N ASN A 489 0.71 11.36 1.11
CA ASN A 489 2.02 11.35 0.49
C ASN A 489 2.65 12.75 0.64
N ILE A 490 3.95 12.80 0.93
CA ILE A 490 4.72 14.03 1.04
C ILE A 490 5.96 13.88 0.18
N ARG A 491 6.30 14.92 -0.57
CA ARG A 491 7.51 14.99 -1.37
C ARG A 491 8.21 16.32 -1.19
N LEU A 492 9.53 16.24 -1.09
CA LEU A 492 10.46 17.35 -0.99
C LEU A 492 11.47 17.23 -2.13
N GLY A 493 11.49 18.22 -3.01
CA GLY A 493 12.43 18.33 -4.12
C GLY A 493 13.36 19.53 -3.98
N VAL A 494 14.54 19.43 -4.57
CA VAL A 494 15.46 20.54 -4.79
C VAL A 494 15.83 20.54 -6.27
N GLN A 495 15.49 21.61 -6.98
CA GLN A 495 15.93 21.88 -8.35
C GLN A 495 17.11 22.86 -8.35
N PHE A 496 18.01 22.75 -9.32
CA PHE A 496 19.21 23.60 -9.43
C PHE A 496 19.65 23.74 -10.89
N ASP A 497 20.47 24.76 -11.14
CA ASP A 497 20.98 25.13 -12.45
C ASP A 497 22.52 25.23 -12.39
N TYR A 498 23.24 24.98 -13.48
CA TYR A 498 24.71 25.06 -13.52
C TYR A 498 25.29 25.50 -14.85
#